data_AF-A0A2T6FV18-F1
#
_entry.id   AF-A0A2T6FV18-F1
#
_cell.length_a   1.000
_cell.length_b   1.000
_cell.length_c   1.000
_cell.angle_alpha   90.00
_cell.angle_beta   90.00
_cell.angle_gamma   90.00
#
_symmetry.space_group_name_H-M   'P 1'
#
loop_
_entity.id
_entity.type
_entity.pdbx_description
1 polymer ?
#
loop_
_entity_poly.entity_id
_entity_poly.type
_entity_poly.pdbx_seq_one_letter_code
_entity_poly.pdbx_strand_id
1 'polypeptide(L)'
;MKRLIIHYEISAIIFLMILISGCSAFTSKPLPQSSFNIVGKEQSYEAKVFSYAWGLKVEYGKSSAVGTQYDTVTVPAKSKLKISFNPPPKNYGNVHEIFGEDITESKTIENYSTGITVPEKPGTYTYNYNAVWDEGSVAYIFRIKVEE
;
A
#
# COMPACT_ATOMS: atom_id res chain seq x y z
N MET A 1 59.52 0.29 -18.22
CA MET A 1 58.43 1.28 -18.10
C MET A 1 57.12 0.85 -18.77
N LYS A 2 57.08 0.45 -20.05
CA LYS A 2 55.82 0.03 -20.73
C LYS A 2 55.04 -1.11 -20.06
N ARG A 3 55.71 -2.09 -19.43
CA ARG A 3 55.03 -3.20 -18.74
C ARG A 3 54.30 -2.78 -17.46
N LEU A 4 54.82 -1.82 -16.69
CA LEU A 4 54.16 -1.31 -15.47
C LEU A 4 52.90 -0.49 -15.78
N ILE A 5 52.91 0.23 -16.91
CA ILE A 5 51.77 1.01 -17.41
C ILE A 5 50.57 0.10 -17.73
N ILE A 6 50.83 -1.03 -18.39
CA ILE A 6 49.78 -2.00 -18.76
C ILE A 6 49.11 -2.63 -17.53
N HIS A 7 49.83 -2.80 -16.42
CA HIS A 7 49.26 -3.43 -15.22
C HIS A 7 48.34 -2.48 -14.43
N TYR A 8 48.61 -1.16 -14.42
CA TYR A 8 47.70 -0.20 -13.79
C TYR A 8 46.41 -0.04 -14.59
N GLU A 9 46.49 -0.02 -15.92
CA GLU A 9 45.33 0.10 -16.82
C GLU A 9 44.36 -1.09 -16.62
N ILE A 10 44.91 -2.31 -16.58
CA ILE A 10 44.11 -3.53 -16.34
C ILE A 10 43.51 -3.53 -14.93
N SER A 11 44.26 -3.11 -13.91
CA SER A 11 43.76 -3.02 -12.53
C SER A 11 42.63 -1.99 -12.38
N ALA A 12 42.73 -0.85 -13.07
CA ALA A 12 41.70 0.19 -13.05
C ALA A 12 40.40 -0.28 -13.72
N ILE A 13 40.53 -1.00 -14.83
CA ILE A 13 39.38 -1.57 -15.56
C ILE A 13 38.67 -2.65 -14.74
N ILE A 14 39.41 -3.52 -14.04
CA ILE A 14 38.83 -4.54 -13.15
C ILE A 14 38.10 -3.89 -11.97
N PHE A 15 38.69 -2.85 -11.36
CA PHE A 15 38.05 -2.13 -10.26
C PHE A 15 36.76 -1.42 -10.71
N LEU A 16 36.78 -0.83 -11.91
CA LEU A 16 35.58 -0.23 -12.50
C LEU A 16 34.50 -1.29 -12.75
N MET A 17 34.85 -2.47 -13.27
CA MET A 17 33.88 -3.57 -13.47
C MET A 17 33.20 -4.04 -12.17
N ILE A 18 33.92 -4.06 -11.04
CA ILE A 18 33.34 -4.40 -9.72
C ILE A 18 32.35 -3.32 -9.26
N LEU A 19 32.64 -2.05 -9.51
CA LEU A 19 31.75 -0.94 -9.15
C LEU A 19 30.45 -0.94 -9.97
N ILE A 20 30.49 -1.31 -11.26
CA ILE A 20 29.28 -1.34 -12.11
C ILE A 20 28.40 -2.56 -11.78
N SER A 21 29.00 -3.67 -11.34
CA SER A 21 28.29 -4.91 -11.00
C SER A 21 27.53 -4.83 -9.66
N GLY A 22 27.85 -3.87 -8.79
CA GLY A 22 27.20 -3.69 -7.49
C GLY A 22 25.80 -3.05 -7.55
N CYS A 23 25.39 -2.52 -8.71
CA CYS A 23 24.12 -1.79 -8.82
C CYS A 23 22.89 -2.70 -9.02
N SER A 24 23.09 -3.96 -9.45
CA SER A 24 21.99 -4.90 -9.71
C SER A 24 21.40 -5.55 -8.45
N ALA A 25 21.98 -5.32 -7.27
CA ALA A 25 21.51 -5.90 -6.00
C ALA A 25 20.35 -5.14 -5.34
N PHE A 26 19.97 -3.96 -5.85
CA PHE A 26 18.80 -3.21 -5.37
C PHE A 26 17.53 -3.64 -6.12
N THR A 27 17.18 -4.92 -6.05
CA THR A 27 15.83 -5.35 -6.44
C THR A 27 14.87 -4.90 -5.33
N SER A 28 14.11 -3.83 -5.57
CA SER A 28 13.05 -3.42 -4.64
C SER A 28 12.07 -4.59 -4.48
N LYS A 29 11.88 -5.09 -3.26
CA LYS A 29 10.82 -6.07 -2.94
C LYS A 29 9.48 -5.60 -3.52
N PRO A 30 8.58 -6.52 -3.91
CA PRO A 30 7.26 -6.13 -4.38
C PRO A 30 6.50 -5.38 -3.29
N LEU A 31 5.56 -4.52 -3.70
CA LEU A 31 4.63 -3.90 -2.76
C LEU A 31 3.79 -5.01 -2.10
N PRO A 32 3.54 -4.92 -0.78
CA PRO A 32 2.58 -5.78 -0.10
C PRO A 32 1.19 -5.66 -0.72
N GLN A 33 0.43 -6.73 -0.66
CA GLN A 33 -0.98 -6.72 -1.04
C GLN A 33 -1.84 -6.53 0.21
N SER A 34 -3.00 -5.91 0.04
CA SER A 34 -4.00 -5.81 1.09
C SER A 34 -5.36 -6.25 0.57
N SER A 35 -6.14 -6.84 1.46
CA SER A 35 -7.51 -7.26 1.18
C SER A 35 -8.40 -7.01 2.39
N PHE A 36 -9.70 -7.08 2.18
CA PHE A 36 -10.68 -7.08 3.26
C PHE A 36 -11.71 -8.18 3.07
N ASN A 37 -12.35 -8.61 4.15
CA ASN A 37 -13.46 -9.56 4.13
C ASN A 37 -14.49 -9.21 5.20
N ILE A 38 -15.72 -9.70 5.01
CA ILE A 38 -16.72 -9.67 6.08
C ILE A 38 -16.37 -10.76 7.09
N VAL A 39 -16.32 -10.40 8.38
CA VAL A 39 -16.05 -11.35 9.47
C VAL A 39 -17.08 -12.48 9.42
N GLY A 40 -16.61 -13.73 9.40
CA GLY A 40 -17.45 -14.92 9.27
C GLY A 40 -17.77 -15.33 7.82
N LYS A 41 -17.25 -14.62 6.81
CA LYS A 41 -17.31 -15.04 5.40
C LYS A 41 -15.91 -15.33 4.86
N GLU A 42 -15.81 -16.34 4.00
CA GLU A 42 -14.54 -16.73 3.35
C GLU A 42 -14.14 -15.81 2.20
N GLN A 43 -15.12 -15.18 1.54
CA GLN A 43 -14.86 -14.29 0.41
C GLN A 43 -14.01 -13.09 0.85
N SER A 44 -12.86 -12.92 0.20
CA SER A 44 -11.98 -11.77 0.36
C SER A 44 -12.00 -10.90 -0.91
N TYR A 45 -11.79 -9.60 -0.72
CA TYR A 45 -11.80 -8.57 -1.76
C TYR A 45 -10.49 -7.79 -1.70
N GLU A 46 -9.83 -7.63 -2.84
CA GLU A 46 -8.57 -6.91 -2.93
C GLU A 46 -8.78 -5.40 -2.72
N ALA A 47 -7.95 -4.78 -1.89
CA ALA A 47 -7.87 -3.33 -1.79
C ALA A 47 -6.84 -2.78 -2.78
N LYS A 48 -7.11 -1.61 -3.35
CA LYS A 48 -6.22 -1.01 -4.34
C LYS A 48 -5.15 -0.17 -3.65
N VAL A 49 -3.93 -0.21 -4.17
CA VAL A 49 -2.86 0.70 -3.74
C VAL A 49 -3.27 2.12 -4.14
N PHE A 50 -3.23 3.02 -3.17
CA PHE A 50 -3.55 4.43 -3.35
C PHE A 50 -2.29 5.28 -3.45
N SER A 51 -1.34 5.09 -2.54
CA SER A 51 -0.04 5.79 -2.53
C SER A 51 1.00 4.95 -1.82
N TYR A 52 2.28 5.22 -2.07
CA TYR A 52 3.37 4.54 -1.34
C TYR A 52 4.66 5.36 -1.31
N ALA A 53 5.47 5.08 -0.29
CA ALA A 53 6.90 5.36 -0.28
C ALA A 53 7.61 4.04 -0.02
N TRP A 54 8.33 3.50 -1.01
CA TRP A 54 8.88 2.15 -0.99
C TRP A 54 10.30 2.11 -1.54
N GLY A 55 11.27 1.86 -0.66
CA GLY A 55 12.68 2.05 -0.95
C GLY A 55 12.94 3.49 -1.41
N LEU A 56 13.42 3.65 -2.64
CA LEU A 56 13.69 4.97 -3.25
C LEU A 56 12.53 5.50 -4.11
N LYS A 57 11.41 4.75 -4.21
CA LYS A 57 10.27 5.12 -5.06
C LYS A 57 9.17 5.74 -4.20
N VAL A 58 8.59 6.83 -4.68
CA VAL A 58 7.42 7.47 -4.06
C VAL A 58 6.37 7.68 -5.13
N GLU A 59 5.15 7.26 -4.83
CA GLU A 59 3.98 7.49 -5.66
C GLU A 59 2.88 8.12 -4.82
N TYR A 60 2.40 9.28 -5.28
CA TYR A 60 1.32 10.00 -4.65
C TYR A 60 0.00 9.56 -5.25
N GLY A 61 -0.99 9.30 -4.39
CA GLY A 61 -2.35 9.03 -4.82
C GLY A 61 -2.99 10.25 -5.46
N LYS A 62 -4.02 10.03 -6.26
CA LYS A 62 -4.83 11.13 -6.81
C LYS A 62 -5.44 11.94 -5.66
N SER A 63 -5.49 13.27 -5.81
CA SER A 63 -6.07 14.16 -4.81
C SER A 63 -7.52 13.82 -4.46
N SER A 64 -8.31 13.34 -5.44
CA SER A 64 -9.67 12.88 -5.20
C SER A 64 -9.79 11.36 -5.08
N ALA A 65 -9.77 10.88 -3.84
CA ALA A 65 -10.11 9.49 -3.51
C ALA A 65 -11.56 9.15 -3.90
N VAL A 66 -12.46 10.14 -3.91
CA VAL A 66 -13.88 9.96 -4.24
C VAL A 66 -14.15 9.98 -5.75
N GLY A 67 -13.44 10.82 -6.51
CA GLY A 67 -13.60 10.95 -7.97
C GLY A 67 -12.99 9.82 -8.80
N THR A 68 -12.18 8.95 -8.19
CA THR A 68 -11.60 7.79 -8.86
C THR A 68 -12.58 6.62 -8.81
N GLN A 69 -12.87 6.01 -9.96
CA GLN A 69 -13.69 4.80 -10.02
C GLN A 69 -12.90 3.63 -9.46
N TYR A 70 -13.22 3.26 -8.22
CA TYR A 70 -12.81 1.99 -7.61
C TYR A 70 -13.98 1.02 -7.64
N ASP A 71 -13.67 -0.26 -7.87
CA ASP A 71 -14.65 -1.33 -7.74
C ASP A 71 -15.31 -1.27 -6.36
N THR A 72 -16.62 -1.43 -6.36
CA THR A 72 -17.43 -1.33 -5.14
C THR A 72 -17.96 -2.69 -4.75
N VAL A 73 -17.79 -3.07 -3.49
CA VAL A 73 -18.27 -4.33 -2.94
C VAL A 73 -19.55 -4.09 -2.15
N THR A 74 -20.63 -4.78 -2.49
CA THR A 74 -21.88 -4.74 -1.70
C THR A 74 -21.69 -5.50 -0.39
N VAL A 75 -21.99 -4.85 0.73
CA VAL A 75 -21.87 -5.43 2.07
C VAL A 75 -23.11 -5.12 2.93
N PRO A 76 -23.53 -6.04 3.82
CA PRO A 76 -24.67 -5.78 4.71
C PRO A 76 -24.36 -4.69 5.74
N ALA A 77 -25.37 -3.88 6.06
CA ALA A 77 -25.33 -2.93 7.17
C ALA A 77 -24.93 -3.61 8.49
N LYS A 78 -24.21 -2.88 9.37
CA LYS A 78 -23.75 -3.34 10.69
C LYS A 78 -22.80 -4.55 10.71
N SER A 79 -22.45 -5.10 9.54
CA SER A 79 -21.45 -6.16 9.46
C SER A 79 -20.06 -5.64 9.88
N LYS A 80 -19.15 -6.55 10.22
CA LYS A 80 -17.76 -6.21 10.54
C LYS A 80 -16.86 -6.57 9.38
N LEU A 81 -16.04 -5.62 8.94
CA LEU A 81 -14.98 -5.84 7.95
C LEU A 81 -13.66 -6.06 8.67
N LYS A 82 -12.84 -6.98 8.15
CA LYS A 82 -11.48 -7.21 8.61
C LYS A 82 -10.51 -6.93 7.46
N ILE A 83 -9.50 -6.10 7.72
CA ILE A 83 -8.40 -5.83 6.79
C ILE A 83 -7.27 -6.83 7.04
N SER A 84 -6.66 -7.31 5.96
CA SER A 84 -5.52 -8.21 5.97
C SER A 84 -4.42 -7.71 5.04
N PHE A 85 -3.18 -8.11 5.32
CA PHE A 85 -2.00 -7.74 4.53
C PHE A 85 -1.13 -8.97 4.27
N ASN A 86 -0.49 -8.99 3.11
CA ASN A 86 0.49 -10.00 2.74
C ASN A 86 1.71 -9.34 2.05
N PRO A 87 2.90 -9.32 2.68
CA PRO A 87 3.20 -9.80 4.04
C PRO A 87 2.59 -8.91 5.15
N PRO A 88 2.48 -9.39 6.40
CA PRO A 88 2.05 -8.58 7.53
C PRO A 88 2.95 -7.35 7.74
N PRO A 89 2.38 -6.18 8.08
CA PRO A 89 3.16 -4.98 8.36
C PRO A 89 3.82 -5.03 9.73
N LYS A 90 4.86 -4.22 9.89
CA LYS A 90 5.51 -3.94 11.17
C LYS A 90 4.65 -3.03 12.04
N ASN A 91 4.05 -2.01 11.42
CA ASN A 91 3.12 -1.09 12.08
C ASN A 91 1.85 -0.94 11.25
N TYR A 92 0.72 -1.07 11.93
CA TYR A 92 -0.60 -0.78 11.39
C TYR A 92 -0.87 0.71 11.57
N GLY A 93 -1.15 1.42 10.48
CA GLY A 93 -1.57 2.83 10.50
C GLY A 93 -3.06 2.96 10.75
N ASN A 94 -3.60 4.16 10.63
CA ASN A 94 -5.02 4.42 10.87
C ASN A 94 -5.89 4.05 9.66
N VAL A 95 -7.17 3.83 9.92
CA VAL A 95 -8.20 3.77 8.87
C VAL A 95 -8.97 5.08 8.89
N HIS A 96 -9.27 5.62 7.72
CA HIS A 96 -10.00 6.85 7.49
C HIS A 96 -11.22 6.55 6.62
N GLU A 97 -12.41 6.90 7.10
CA GLU A 97 -13.62 6.96 6.28
C GLU A 97 -13.67 8.34 5.60
N ILE A 98 -13.74 8.38 4.28
CA ILE A 98 -13.71 9.61 3.48
C ILE A 98 -15.13 10.00 3.10
N PHE A 99 -15.53 11.24 3.39
CA PHE A 99 -16.87 11.75 3.10
C PHE A 99 -16.90 12.90 2.09
N GLY A 100 -15.78 13.59 1.91
CA GLY A 100 -15.65 14.72 0.96
C GLY A 100 -14.90 14.35 -0.30
N GLU A 101 -14.67 15.34 -1.17
CA GLU A 101 -13.93 15.12 -2.42
C GLU A 101 -12.43 14.90 -2.20
N ASP A 102 -11.90 15.33 -1.05
CA ASP A 102 -10.50 15.23 -0.62
C ASP A 102 -10.37 14.32 0.63
N ILE A 103 -9.20 13.69 0.79
CA ILE A 103 -8.84 12.83 1.92
C ILE A 103 -8.82 13.59 3.26
N THR A 104 -8.70 14.91 3.21
CA THR A 104 -8.76 15.79 4.39
C THR A 104 -10.13 15.81 5.06
N GLU A 105 -11.19 15.53 4.30
CA GLU A 105 -12.55 15.36 4.81
C GLU A 105 -12.81 13.90 5.20
N SER A 106 -12.12 13.47 6.26
CA SER A 106 -12.22 12.10 6.75
C SER A 106 -12.41 12.00 8.26
N LYS A 107 -12.96 10.85 8.67
CA LYS A 107 -13.06 10.44 10.08
C LYS A 107 -12.11 9.29 10.32
N THR A 108 -11.25 9.45 11.32
CA THR A 108 -10.39 8.36 11.79
C THR A 108 -11.22 7.29 12.49
N ILE A 109 -10.98 6.04 12.12
CA ILE A 109 -11.48 4.84 12.79
C ILE A 109 -10.34 4.27 13.61
N GLU A 110 -10.39 4.56 14.91
CA GLU A 110 -9.43 4.05 15.89
C GLU A 110 -9.61 2.53 16.09
N ASN A 111 -8.53 1.83 16.45
CA ASN A 111 -8.56 0.41 16.88
C ASN A 111 -9.25 -0.57 15.92
N TYR A 112 -9.09 -0.38 14.60
CA TYR A 112 -9.65 -1.27 13.57
C TYR A 112 -9.09 -2.71 13.58
N SER A 113 -8.15 -3.04 14.47
CA SER A 113 -7.66 -4.41 14.70
C SER A 113 -8.80 -5.36 15.10
N THR A 114 -9.87 -4.83 15.68
CA THR A 114 -11.10 -5.58 16.02
C THR A 114 -12.13 -5.63 14.89
N GLY A 115 -11.81 -5.02 13.75
CA GLY A 115 -12.65 -4.85 12.58
C GLY A 115 -13.29 -3.46 12.47
N ILE A 116 -13.75 -3.13 11.27
CA ILE A 116 -14.46 -1.89 10.94
C ILE A 116 -15.96 -2.23 10.90
N THR A 117 -16.76 -1.54 11.70
CA THR A 117 -18.22 -1.71 11.66
C THR A 117 -18.80 -0.94 10.47
N VAL A 118 -19.50 -1.65 9.58
CA VAL A 118 -20.19 -1.06 8.43
C VAL A 118 -21.33 -0.16 8.93
N PRO A 119 -21.49 1.05 8.37
CA PRO A 119 -22.58 1.96 8.71
C PRO A 119 -23.97 1.32 8.54
N GLU A 120 -24.94 1.82 9.30
CA GLU A 120 -26.33 1.39 9.19
C GLU A 120 -27.04 2.01 7.99
N LYS A 121 -26.65 3.23 7.60
CA LYS A 121 -27.29 3.97 6.53
C LYS A 121 -26.87 3.40 5.16
N PRO A 122 -27.81 3.14 4.23
CA PRO A 122 -27.49 2.79 2.86
C PRO A 122 -26.67 3.89 2.18
N GLY A 123 -25.69 3.50 1.37
CA GLY A 123 -24.80 4.45 0.73
C GLY A 123 -23.50 3.84 0.23
N THR A 124 -22.69 4.66 -0.42
CA THR A 124 -21.33 4.28 -0.83
C THR A 124 -20.34 4.88 0.13
N TYR A 125 -19.45 4.05 0.65
CA TYR A 125 -18.45 4.44 1.65
C TYR A 125 -17.05 4.12 1.15
N THR A 126 -16.15 5.07 1.28
CA THR A 126 -14.75 4.94 0.83
C THR A 126 -13.84 4.94 2.05
N TYR A 127 -12.96 3.95 2.15
CA TYR A 127 -12.01 3.80 3.24
C TYR A 127 -10.59 3.88 2.71
N ASN A 128 -9.77 4.73 3.33
CA ASN A 128 -8.33 4.79 3.12
C ASN A 128 -7.61 4.33 4.38
N TYR A 129 -6.49 3.64 4.24
CA TYR A 129 -5.69 3.20 5.37
C TYR A 129 -4.25 2.94 4.94
N ASN A 130 -3.33 3.00 5.88
CA ASN A 130 -1.92 2.77 5.60
C ASN A 130 -1.28 1.75 6.55
N ALA A 131 -0.19 1.15 6.10
CA ALA A 131 0.65 0.33 6.94
C ALA A 131 2.13 0.48 6.57
N VAL A 132 3.02 0.03 7.46
CA VAL A 132 4.47 0.25 7.37
C VAL A 132 5.22 -1.09 7.46
N TRP A 133 6.18 -1.28 6.57
CA TRP A 133 7.16 -2.37 6.52
C TRP A 133 8.58 -1.80 6.61
N ASP A 134 9.59 -2.67 6.64
CA ASP A 134 10.99 -2.22 6.69
C ASP A 134 11.41 -1.47 5.42
N GLU A 135 10.79 -1.77 4.29
CA GLU A 135 11.06 -1.11 3.01
C GLU A 135 10.34 0.24 2.85
N GLY A 136 9.31 0.51 3.66
CA GLY A 136 8.55 1.76 3.59
C GLY A 136 7.07 1.60 3.93
N SER A 137 6.24 2.51 3.43
CA SER A 137 4.80 2.58 3.72
C SER A 137 3.96 2.50 2.46
N VAL A 138 2.78 1.88 2.60
CA VAL A 138 1.78 1.79 1.53
C VAL A 138 0.43 2.18 2.11
N ALA A 139 -0.28 3.05 1.39
CA ALA A 139 -1.67 3.37 1.62
C ALA A 139 -2.55 2.66 0.60
N TYR A 140 -3.68 2.16 1.07
CA TYR A 140 -4.66 1.42 0.29
C TYR A 140 -6.02 2.11 0.37
N ILE A 141 -6.87 1.77 -0.58
CA ILE A 141 -8.23 2.26 -0.67
C ILE A 141 -9.18 1.13 -1.09
N PHE A 142 -10.34 1.07 -0.45
CA PHE A 142 -11.46 0.25 -0.93
C PHE A 142 -12.78 1.00 -0.77
N ARG A 143 -13.78 0.57 -1.54
CA ARG A 143 -15.11 1.13 -1.54
C ARG A 143 -16.14 0.04 -1.31
N ILE A 144 -17.12 0.34 -0.46
CA ILE A 144 -18.26 -0.54 -0.22
C ILE A 144 -19.56 0.17 -0.58
N LYS A 145 -20.57 -0.63 -0.95
CA LYS A 145 -21.96 -0.20 -1.03
C LYS A 145 -22.74 -0.89 0.08
N VAL A 146 -23.38 -0.09 0.92
CA VAL A 146 -24.30 -0.58 1.95
C VAL A 146 -25.70 -0.56 1.35
N GLU A 147 -26.33 -1.73 1.36
CA GLU A 147 -27.73 -1.93 0.99
C GLU A 147 -28.54 -2.31 2.24
N GLU A 148 -29.86 -2.07 2.20
CA GLU A 148 -30.80 -2.40 3.29
C GLU A 148 -30.90 -3.91 3.55
#